data_AF-A0A943JZV2-F1
#
_entry.id   AF-A0A943JZV2-F1
#
_cell.length_a   1.000
_cell.length_b   1.000
_cell.length_c   1.000
_cell.angle_alpha   90.00
_cell.angle_beta   90.00
_cell.angle_gamma   90.00
#
_symmetry.space_group_name_H-M   'P 1'
#
loop_
_entity.id
_entity.type
_entity.pdbx_description
1 polymer ?
#
loop_
_entity_poly.entity_id
_entity_poly.type
_entity_poly.pdbx_seq_one_letter_code
_entity_poly.pdbx_strand_id
1 'polypeptide(L)'
;MQNRRVCFIEVETEDNGKKELKRLEGLAIRGTVNRKAGSMQSDAKLSVANLTQSDVEFLTTFTSPYVRPKVKKKINIYAGYTNTGWGKIFSGDITKALPSDLPDTWLYFYNFIF
;
A
#
# COMPACT_ATOMS: atom_id res chain seq x y z
N MET A 1 -6.08 -28.84 1.21
CA MET A 1 -6.26 -27.42 0.78
C MET A 1 -4.96 -26.68 1.02
N GLN A 2 -4.37 -26.08 0.00
CA GLN A 2 -3.11 -25.33 0.12
C GLN A 2 -3.38 -24.00 0.85
N ASN A 3 -2.72 -23.76 1.98
CA ASN A 3 -2.89 -22.53 2.76
C ASN A 3 -2.12 -21.40 2.08
N ARG A 4 -2.81 -20.53 1.34
CA ARG A 4 -2.17 -19.46 0.55
C ARG A 4 -1.88 -18.26 1.45
N ARG A 5 -0.69 -17.69 1.32
CA ARG A 5 -0.34 -16.42 1.97
C ARG A 5 -1.18 -15.30 1.38
N VAL A 6 -1.68 -14.42 2.24
CA VAL A 6 -2.38 -13.20 1.84
C VAL A 6 -1.64 -11.99 2.38
N CYS A 7 -1.55 -10.96 1.55
CA CYS A 7 -1.04 -9.65 1.93
C CYS A 7 -1.82 -8.61 1.10
N PHE A 8 -2.46 -7.66 1.76
CA PHE A 8 -3.26 -6.63 1.10
C PHE A 8 -3.29 -5.35 1.92
N ILE A 9 -3.69 -4.27 1.26
CA ILE A 9 -3.79 -2.93 1.84
C ILE A 9 -5.26 -2.53 1.86
N GLU A 10 -5.72 -1.97 2.97
CA GLU A 10 -6.97 -1.22 3.02
C GLU A 10 -6.66 0.24 3.31
N VAL A 11 -7.22 1.13 2.50
CA VAL A 11 -7.09 2.56 2.68
C VAL A 11 -8.43 3.12 3.13
N GLU A 12 -8.42 3.73 4.31
CA GLU A 12 -9.55 4.46 4.89
C GLU A 12 -9.43 5.93 4.53
N THR A 13 -10.53 6.49 4.02
CA THR A 13 -10.70 7.92 3.77
C THR A 13 -11.90 8.42 4.53
N GLU A 14 -11.80 9.64 5.05
CA GLU A 14 -12.91 10.32 5.73
C GLU A 14 -13.13 11.69 5.09
N ASP A 15 -14.25 11.86 4.41
CA ASP A 15 -14.65 13.11 3.76
C ASP A 15 -16.04 13.52 4.26
N ASN A 16 -16.14 14.71 4.87
CA ASN A 16 -17.38 15.25 5.45
C ASN A 16 -18.15 14.25 6.34
N GLY A 17 -17.43 13.47 7.15
CA GLY A 17 -18.01 12.47 8.07
C GLY A 17 -18.41 11.14 7.41
N LYS A 18 -18.22 11.00 6.10
CA LYS A 18 -18.41 9.72 5.40
C LYS A 18 -17.08 8.98 5.34
N LYS A 19 -17.06 7.77 5.91
CA LYS A 19 -15.93 6.86 5.85
C LYS A 19 -16.05 5.93 4.65
N GLU A 20 -14.98 5.84 3.88
CA GLU A 20 -14.87 4.91 2.75
C GLU A 20 -13.62 4.03 2.93
N LEU A 21 -13.74 2.76 2.57
CA LEU A 21 -12.68 1.78 2.64
C LEU A 21 -12.42 1.23 1.23
N LYS A 22 -11.21 1.45 0.71
CA LYS A 22 -10.75 0.86 -0.54
C LYS A 22 -9.75 -0.25 -0.24
N ARG A 23 -10.05 -1.48 -0.68
CA ARG A 23 -9.10 -2.60 -0.59
C ARG A 23 -8.28 -2.71 -1.88
N LEU A 24 -6.98 -2.90 -1.72
CA LEU A 24 -6.01 -3.13 -2.79
C LEU A 24 -5.34 -4.50 -2.58
N GLU A 25 -5.53 -5.40 -3.54
CA GLU A 25 -5.01 -6.77 -3.52
C GLU A 25 -4.06 -7.02 -4.70
N GLY A 26 -3.33 -8.13 -4.71
CA GLY A 26 -2.40 -8.48 -5.80
C GLY A 26 -1.13 -7.61 -5.85
N LEU A 27 -0.83 -6.90 -4.77
CA LEU A 27 0.28 -5.96 -4.66
C LEU A 27 1.57 -6.64 -4.20
N ALA A 28 2.71 -6.11 -4.66
CA ALA A 28 4.00 -6.39 -4.05
C ALA A 28 4.32 -5.28 -3.04
N ILE A 29 4.50 -5.64 -1.76
CA ILE A 29 4.65 -4.69 -0.65
C ILE A 29 5.96 -4.96 0.06
N ARG A 30 6.77 -3.92 0.22
CA ARG A 30 7.99 -3.92 1.04
C ARG A 30 7.93 -2.75 2.00
N GLY A 31 8.37 -2.94 3.25
CA GLY A 31 8.47 -1.83 4.17
C GLY A 31 9.31 -2.09 5.39
N THR A 32 9.60 -1.00 6.09
CA THR A 32 10.33 -0.98 7.35
C THR A 32 9.58 -0.08 8.32
N VAL A 33 9.37 -0.54 9.55
CA VAL A 33 8.82 0.26 10.64
C VAL A 33 9.94 0.55 11.62
N ASN A 34 10.25 1.82 11.86
CA ASN A 34 11.19 2.22 12.89
C ASN A 34 10.42 2.64 14.14
N ARG A 35 10.62 1.90 15.23
CA ARG A 35 10.13 2.26 16.56
C ARG A 35 11.30 2.82 17.36
N LYS A 36 11.32 4.12 17.61
CA LYS A 36 12.34 4.72 18.48
C LYS A 36 11.96 4.48 19.95
N ALA A 37 12.88 3.92 20.72
CA ALA A 37 12.70 3.72 22.16
C ALA A 37 12.38 5.07 22.85
N GLY A 38 11.33 5.11 23.66
CA GLY A 38 10.85 6.34 24.33
C GLY A 38 9.99 7.27 23.47
N SER A 39 9.77 6.97 22.18
CA SER A 39 8.84 7.72 21.34
C SER A 39 7.45 7.10 21.35
N MET A 40 6.41 7.92 21.54
CA MET A 40 5.01 7.49 21.36
C MET A 40 4.64 7.29 19.88
N GLN A 41 5.44 7.85 18.96
CA GLN A 41 5.21 7.79 17.52
C GLN A 41 6.27 6.90 16.86
N SER A 42 5.83 6.06 15.93
CA SER A 42 6.70 5.23 15.09
C SER A 42 6.59 5.70 13.65
N ASP A 43 7.70 5.71 12.92
CA ASP A 43 7.73 5.99 11.50
C ASP A 43 7.75 4.70 10.69
N ALA A 44 7.15 4.73 9.50
CA ALA A 44 7.17 3.61 8.58
C ALA A 44 7.50 4.10 7.16
N LYS A 45 8.33 3.33 6.48
CA LYS A 45 8.62 3.51 5.05
C LYS A 45 8.07 2.30 4.30
N LEU A 46 7.22 2.55 3.31
CA LEU A 46 6.56 1.54 2.51
C LEU A 46 6.84 1.79 1.02
N SER A 47 7.05 0.70 0.29
CA SER A 47 7.13 0.65 -1.16
C SER A 47 6.09 -0.37 -1.64
N VAL A 48 5.24 0.06 -2.57
CA VAL A 48 4.16 -0.76 -3.11
C VAL A 48 4.27 -0.75 -4.63
N ALA A 49 4.19 -1.92 -5.25
CA ALA A 49 4.19 -2.09 -6.70
C ALA A 49 2.92 -2.85 -7.16
N ASN A 50 2.72 -2.89 -8.48
CA ASN A 50 1.50 -3.38 -9.15
C ASN A 50 0.24 -2.57 -8.83
N LEU A 51 0.39 -1.28 -8.55
CA LEU A 51 -0.74 -0.37 -8.42
C LEU A 51 -1.25 0.01 -9.82
N THR A 52 -2.57 0.05 -10.01
CA THR A 52 -3.12 0.64 -11.24
C THR A 52 -2.89 2.15 -11.23
N GLN A 53 -2.95 2.80 -12.39
CA GLN A 53 -2.88 4.27 -12.47
C GLN A 53 -3.90 4.93 -11.53
N SER A 54 -5.13 4.42 -11.50
CA SER A 54 -6.19 4.92 -10.61
C SER A 54 -5.85 4.76 -9.11
N ASP A 55 -5.11 3.72 -8.74
CA ASP A 55 -4.65 3.51 -7.37
C ASP A 55 -3.54 4.49 -7.02
N VAL A 56 -2.62 4.75 -7.95
CA VAL A 56 -1.56 5.75 -7.78
C VAL A 56 -2.15 7.14 -7.60
N GLU A 57 -3.08 7.55 -8.48
CA GLU A 57 -3.77 8.83 -8.40
C GLU A 57 -4.58 8.97 -7.10
N PHE A 58 -5.20 7.88 -6.64
CA PHE A 58 -5.90 7.85 -5.37
C PHE A 58 -4.95 7.98 -4.17
N LEU A 59 -3.83 7.24 -4.16
CA LEU A 59 -2.93 7.17 -3.00
C LEU A 59 -2.00 8.37 -2.88
N THR A 60 -1.61 8.97 -4.00
CA THR A 60 -0.57 9.98 -4.00
C THR A 60 -0.96 11.24 -3.23
N THR A 61 0.03 11.85 -2.59
CA THR A 61 -0.04 13.17 -2.00
C THR A 61 0.53 14.25 -2.92
N PHE A 62 1.01 13.86 -4.11
CA PHE A 62 1.47 14.80 -5.12
C PHE A 62 0.28 15.48 -5.79
N THR A 63 0.36 16.80 -5.95
CA THR A 63 -0.69 17.61 -6.58
C THR A 63 -0.26 17.99 -7.99
N SER A 64 -1.13 17.74 -8.96
CA SER A 64 -0.97 18.17 -10.36
C SER A 64 -2.32 18.67 -10.89
N PRO A 65 -2.38 19.28 -12.09
CA PRO A 65 -3.65 19.64 -12.72
C PRO A 65 -4.62 18.45 -12.87
N TYR A 66 -4.08 17.23 -12.99
CA TYR A 66 -4.81 15.98 -13.17
C TYR A 66 -5.07 15.23 -11.85
N VAL A 67 -4.27 15.50 -10.81
CA VAL A 67 -4.35 14.80 -9.52
C VAL A 67 -4.52 15.80 -8.40
N ARG A 68 -5.68 15.75 -7.74
CA ARG A 68 -6.00 16.60 -6.57
C ARG A 68 -6.22 15.72 -5.35
N PRO A 69 -5.20 15.51 -4.50
CA PRO A 69 -5.36 14.77 -3.26
C PRO A 69 -6.28 15.56 -2.31
N LYS A 70 -7.55 15.13 -2.19
CA LYS A 70 -8.57 15.89 -1.44
C LYS A 70 -8.67 15.50 0.04
N VAL A 71 -8.29 14.27 0.38
CA VAL A 71 -8.68 13.65 1.67
C VAL A 71 -7.48 13.01 2.34
N LYS A 72 -7.39 13.18 3.67
CA LYS A 72 -6.44 12.45 4.52
C LYS A 72 -6.75 10.96 4.44
N LYS A 73 -5.70 10.15 4.30
CA LYS A 73 -5.84 8.71 4.12
C LYS A 73 -5.11 7.98 5.22
N LYS A 74 -5.73 6.93 5.74
CA LYS A 74 -5.12 6.00 6.68
C LYS A 74 -4.91 4.67 6.00
N ILE A 75 -3.67 4.19 6.02
CA ILE A 75 -3.30 2.90 5.45
C ILE A 75 -3.33 1.81 6.52
N ASN A 76 -3.93 0.69 6.19
CA ASN A 76 -3.96 -0.52 7.00
C ASN A 76 -3.36 -1.66 6.19
N ILE A 77 -2.37 -2.36 6.73
CA ILE A 77 -1.76 -3.52 6.07
C ILE A 77 -2.19 -4.77 6.81
N TYR A 78 -2.67 -5.75 6.05
CA TYR A 78 -3.06 -7.04 6.57
C TYR A 78 -2.20 -8.13 5.96
N ALA A 79 -1.85 -9.11 6.78
CA ALA A 79 -1.12 -10.30 6.35
C ALA A 79 -1.60 -11.53 7.11
N GLY A 80 -1.44 -12.69 6.49
CA GLY A 80 -1.76 -13.97 7.11
C GLY A 80 -1.95 -15.05 6.04
N TYR A 81 -2.93 -15.92 6.27
CA TYR A 81 -3.26 -16.98 5.34
C TYR A 81 -4.77 -17.08 5.08
N THR A 82 -5.15 -17.63 3.93
CA THR A 82 -6.56 -17.79 3.56
C THR A 82 -7.34 -18.66 4.54
N ASN A 83 -6.73 -19.72 5.09
CA ASN A 83 -7.47 -20.73 5.85
C ASN A 83 -7.41 -20.51 7.36
N THR A 84 -6.32 -19.93 7.88
CA THR A 84 -6.15 -19.63 9.30
C THR A 84 -6.55 -18.19 9.67
N GLY A 85 -6.89 -17.39 8.65
CA GLY A 85 -7.18 -15.98 8.81
C GLY A 85 -5.96 -15.07 8.67
N TRP A 86 -6.26 -13.78 8.67
CA TRP A 86 -5.30 -12.69 8.51
C TRP A 86 -5.55 -11.61 9.56
N GLY A 87 -4.52 -10.85 9.88
CA GLY A 87 -4.55 -9.81 10.91
C GLY A 87 -3.93 -8.51 10.41
N LYS A 88 -4.31 -7.40 11.05
CA LYS A 88 -3.73 -6.09 10.78
C LYS A 88 -2.32 -6.04 11.39
N ILE A 89 -1.31 -5.92 10.55
CA ILE A 89 0.09 -5.85 10.98
C ILE A 89 0.60 -4.41 11.10
N PHE A 90 -0.05 -3.46 10.42
CA PHE A 90 0.30 -2.05 10.48
C PHE A 90 -0.93 -1.17 10.22
N SER A 91 -0.96 0.00 10.87
CA SER A 91 -1.96 1.03 10.67
C SER A 91 -1.32 2.40 10.89
N GLY A 92 -1.54 3.34 9.99
CA GLY A 92 -0.99 4.69 10.13
C GLY A 92 -1.51 5.66 9.08
N ASP A 93 -1.35 6.95 9.34
CA ASP A 93 -1.75 7.99 8.38
C ASP A 93 -0.72 8.12 7.26
N ILE A 94 -1.19 8.30 6.02
CA ILE A 94 -0.33 8.60 4.88
C ILE A 94 0.04 10.07 4.96
N THR A 95 1.27 10.35 5.39
CA THR A 95 1.81 11.71 5.47
C THR A 95 2.47 12.16 4.17
N LYS A 96 3.04 11.21 3.40
CA LYS A 96 3.66 11.46 2.10
C LYS A 96 3.62 10.19 1.23
N ALA A 97 3.12 10.31 0.01
CA ALA A 97 3.10 9.25 -0.99
C ALA A 97 3.41 9.83 -2.36
N LEU A 98 4.61 9.54 -2.87
CA LEU A 98 5.06 9.99 -4.19
C LEU A 98 5.17 8.79 -5.13
N PRO A 99 4.65 8.88 -6.37
CA PRO A 99 4.95 7.88 -7.39
C PRO A 99 6.46 7.86 -7.66
N SER A 100 6.99 6.69 -8.00
CA SER A 100 8.37 6.54 -8.47
C SER A 100 8.42 6.94 -9.95
N ASP A 101 9.46 7.68 -10.35
CA ASP A 101 9.66 8.12 -11.73
C ASP A 101 10.11 6.98 -12.67
N LEU A 102 10.44 5.82 -12.12
CA LEU A 102 10.92 4.68 -12.90
C LEU A 102 9.75 3.97 -13.59
N PRO A 103 9.74 3.87 -14.94
CA PRO A 103 8.80 3.02 -15.64
C PRO A 103 9.05 1.56 -15.21
N ASP A 104 7.96 0.82 -14.97
CA ASP A 104 7.95 -0.53 -14.38
C ASP A 104 9.14 -1.43 -14.75
N THR A 105 9.64 -2.20 -13.77
CA THR A 105 10.75 -3.15 -13.95
C THR A 105 10.33 -4.32 -14.86
N TRP A 106 10.97 -4.39 -16.02
CA TRP A 106 10.82 -5.47 -17.00
C TRP A 106 11.53 -6.76 -16.53
N LEU A 107 10.86 -7.89 -16.72
CA LEU A 107 11.47 -9.22 -16.61
C LEU A 107 11.90 -9.67 -18.01
N TYR A 108 13.21 -9.79 -18.23
CA TYR A 108 13.77 -10.27 -19.50
C TYR A 108 14.24 -11.72 -19.36
N PHE A 109 13.75 -12.59 -20.25
CA PHE A 109 14.16 -13.99 -20.33
C PHE A 109 15.19 -14.15 -21.44
N TYR A 110 16.40 -14.60 -21.11
CA TYR A 110 17.48 -14.71 -22.09
C TYR A 110 17.72 -16.13 -22.61
N ASN A 111 17.14 -17.16 -21.98
CA ASN A 111 17.15 -18.54 -22.49
C ASN A 111 15.94 -19.31 -21.92
N PHE A 112 15.05 -19.77 -22.80
CA PHE A 112 13.90 -20.61 -22.47
C PHE A 112 14.02 -21.90 -23.29
N ILE A 113 13.90 -23.06 -22.64
CA ILE A 113 13.88 -24.38 -23.30
C ILE A 113 12.58 -25.06 -22.84
N PHE A 114 11.82 -25.56 -23.81
CA PHE A 114 10.61 -26.36 -23.60
C PHE A 114 10.93 -27.81 -23.25
#